data_AF-A0A368MYM3-F1
#
_entry.id   AF-A0A368MYM3-F1
#
_cell.length_a   1.000
_cell.length_b   1.000
_cell.length_c   1.000
_cell.angle_alpha   90.00
_cell.angle_beta   90.00
_cell.angle_gamma   90.00
#
_symmetry.space_group_name_H-M   'P 1'
#
loop_
_entity.id
_entity.type
_entity.pdbx_description
1 polymer ?
#
loop_
_entity_poly.entity_id
_entity_poly.type
_entity_poly.pdbx_seq_one_letter_code
_entity_poly.pdbx_strand_id
1 'polypeptide(L)'
;MKNQELLIYFDNIRLAENAILENQPHIAHSFYKKSFSINQRPFAKDLYNSMLNAKKLGIFEYAYDKYSALKCLQYPFTANFVKNNFPKKYGKRKEKCKNNLDITYKKQLDSLFELDQYYRKLAEGNLMNKKKEITESDSITSTTLLKLIEQKGFPSEYDIGLSSINSSLMQNFYLIIWHQMAMNHVSTQKVNFSQKLIEALNNGKILPEHASFLIDLNNGTSDFWLRHFTVFGFLTDNGTGESIRDQIFNQTSKKDCCYIHNYYKSETRDTEFEKTINKVNNNRKKLGLSSLEETVKFSVFSLNNNDYIFPQKMIEMSFVFTEEQIKMQKAPLIKIP
;
A
#
# COMPACT_ATOMS: atom_id res chain seq x y z
N MET A 1 6.60 16.07 6.78
CA MET A 1 5.41 16.78 6.29
C MET A 1 5.34 18.14 6.98
N LYS A 2 5.07 19.20 6.23
CA LYS A 2 4.94 20.58 6.71
C LYS A 2 3.47 20.96 6.98
N ASN A 3 2.53 20.31 6.30
CA ASN A 3 1.10 20.55 6.47
C ASN A 3 0.58 19.96 7.79
N GLN A 4 0.30 20.83 8.76
CA GLN A 4 -0.13 20.43 10.11
C GLN A 4 -1.55 19.85 10.12
N GLU A 5 -2.45 20.36 9.29
CA GLU A 5 -3.82 19.83 9.20
C GLU A 5 -3.81 18.38 8.71
N LEU A 6 -2.99 18.07 7.70
CA LEU A 6 -2.81 16.69 7.24
C LEU A 6 -2.18 15.79 8.31
N LEU A 7 -1.23 16.30 9.11
CA LEU A 7 -0.70 15.51 10.23
C LEU A 7 -1.78 15.18 11.27
N ILE A 8 -2.64 16.14 11.61
CA ILE A 8 -3.78 15.89 12.52
C ILE A 8 -4.79 14.94 11.88
N TYR A 9 -5.03 15.06 10.56
CA TYR A 9 -5.85 14.11 9.81
C TYR A 9 -5.31 12.68 9.97
N PHE A 10 -4.03 12.44 9.66
CA PHE A 10 -3.44 11.10 9.73
C PHE A 10 -3.35 10.56 11.15
N ASP A 11 -3.14 11.42 12.15
CA ASP A 11 -3.18 11.00 13.56
C ASP A 11 -4.59 10.50 13.96
N ASN A 12 -5.65 11.21 13.57
CA ASN A 12 -7.02 10.72 13.78
C ASN A 12 -7.30 9.43 13.00
N ILE A 13 -6.78 9.28 11.77
CA ILE A 13 -6.91 8.02 11.01
C ILE A 13 -6.24 6.87 11.76
N ARG A 14 -5.00 7.05 12.25
CA ARG A 14 -4.28 6.06 13.05
C ARG A 14 -5.05 5.68 14.31
N LEU A 15 -5.60 6.65 15.03
CA LEU A 15 -6.44 6.40 16.21
C LEU A 15 -7.72 5.63 15.86
N ALA A 16 -8.34 5.93 14.71
CA ALA A 16 -9.49 5.16 14.23
C ALA A 16 -9.12 3.70 13.91
N GLU A 17 -8.00 3.49 13.25
CA GLU A 17 -7.50 2.17 12.86
C GLU A 17 -7.11 1.33 14.09
N ASN A 18 -6.44 1.91 15.08
CA ASN A 18 -6.17 1.24 16.36
C ASN A 18 -7.47 0.86 17.10
N ALA A 19 -8.49 1.72 17.09
CA ALA A 19 -9.79 1.38 17.67
C ALA A 19 -10.50 0.22 16.93
N ILE A 20 -10.25 0.02 15.64
CA ILE A 20 -10.73 -1.18 14.92
C ILE A 20 -10.06 -2.44 15.46
N LEU A 21 -8.74 -2.39 15.66
CA LEU A 21 -7.95 -3.51 16.22
C LEU A 21 -8.43 -3.90 17.62
N GLU A 22 -8.80 -2.91 18.43
CA GLU A 22 -9.32 -3.10 19.78
C GLU A 22 -10.82 -3.43 19.82
N ASN A 23 -11.45 -3.65 18.66
CA ASN A 23 -12.88 -3.93 18.52
C ASN A 23 -13.78 -2.84 19.16
N GLN A 24 -13.40 -1.57 19.02
CA GLN A 24 -14.13 -0.39 19.50
C GLN A 24 -14.71 0.43 18.32
N PRO A 25 -15.73 -0.09 17.60
CA PRO A 25 -16.20 0.52 16.35
C PRO A 25 -16.79 1.93 16.51
N HIS A 26 -17.40 2.24 17.66
CA HIS A 26 -17.91 3.59 17.94
C HIS A 26 -16.79 4.62 18.05
N ILE A 27 -15.67 4.26 18.67
CA ILE A 27 -14.49 5.12 18.81
C ILE A 27 -13.85 5.33 17.45
N ALA A 28 -13.67 4.25 16.67
CA ALA A 28 -13.19 4.34 15.29
C ALA A 28 -14.06 5.28 14.44
N HIS A 29 -15.39 5.18 14.55
CA HIS A 29 -16.31 6.03 13.82
C HIS A 29 -16.16 7.52 14.17
N SER A 30 -16.00 7.83 15.47
CA SER A 30 -15.78 9.20 15.95
C SER A 30 -14.50 9.81 15.34
N PHE A 31 -13.40 9.06 15.36
CA PHE A 31 -12.14 9.52 14.80
C PHE A 31 -12.19 9.70 13.27
N TYR A 32 -12.86 8.82 12.53
CA TYR A 32 -13.09 9.04 11.09
C TYR A 32 -13.91 10.30 10.82
N LYS A 33 -14.95 10.57 11.61
CA LYS A 33 -15.73 11.82 11.44
C LYS A 33 -14.86 13.05 11.68
N LYS A 34 -14.02 13.01 12.73
CA LYS A 34 -13.09 14.11 13.05
C LYS A 34 -12.05 14.31 11.96
N SER A 35 -11.47 13.25 11.40
CA SER A 35 -10.51 13.38 10.29
C SER A 35 -11.19 13.95 9.04
N PHE A 36 -12.39 13.50 8.69
CA PHE A 36 -13.10 13.97 7.50
C PHE A 36 -13.65 15.40 7.63
N SER A 37 -13.77 15.95 8.85
CA SER A 37 -14.02 17.38 9.01
C SER A 37 -12.78 18.24 8.70
N ILE A 38 -11.58 17.68 8.85
CA ILE A 38 -10.31 18.37 8.58
C ILE A 38 -9.98 18.32 7.09
N ASN A 39 -10.05 17.13 6.48
CA ASN A 39 -9.79 16.95 5.05
C ASN A 39 -11.09 16.59 4.32
N GLN A 40 -11.60 17.53 3.51
CA GLN A 40 -12.81 17.35 2.70
C GLN A 40 -12.61 16.42 1.49
N ARG A 41 -11.37 16.00 1.22
CA ARG A 41 -11.01 14.98 0.23
C ARG A 41 -10.25 13.82 0.91
N PRO A 42 -10.93 13.02 1.76
CA PRO A 42 -10.28 11.89 2.43
C PRO A 42 -9.76 10.85 1.44
N PHE A 43 -8.67 10.17 1.79
CA PHE A 43 -8.14 9.10 0.95
C PHE A 43 -9.11 7.92 0.87
N ALA A 44 -9.10 7.20 -0.26
CA ALA A 44 -10.00 6.09 -0.52
C ALA A 44 -9.90 4.98 0.52
N LYS A 45 -8.68 4.66 0.98
CA LYS A 45 -8.45 3.72 2.09
C LYS A 45 -9.31 4.07 3.30
N ASP A 46 -9.29 5.34 3.69
CA ASP A 46 -9.95 5.83 4.89
C ASP A 46 -11.47 5.87 4.70
N LEU A 47 -11.94 6.28 3.51
CA LEU A 47 -13.35 6.19 3.14
C LEU A 47 -13.85 4.75 3.21
N TYR A 48 -13.06 3.79 2.74
CA TYR A 48 -13.41 2.38 2.69
C TYR A 48 -13.49 1.78 4.09
N ASN A 49 -12.48 2.02 4.94
CA ASN A 49 -12.50 1.55 6.32
C ASN A 49 -13.63 2.21 7.12
N SER A 50 -13.89 3.52 6.91
CA SER A 50 -14.99 4.24 7.54
C SER A 50 -16.37 3.70 7.12
N MET A 51 -16.53 3.35 5.84
CA MET A 51 -17.74 2.70 5.30
C MET A 51 -18.00 1.37 6.01
N LEU A 52 -16.99 0.49 6.10
CA LEU A 52 -17.12 -0.81 6.74
C LEU A 52 -17.43 -0.69 8.23
N ASN A 53 -16.74 0.20 8.93
CA ASN A 53 -16.98 0.43 10.34
C ASN A 53 -18.40 0.98 10.60
N ALA A 54 -18.87 1.93 9.80
CA ALA A 54 -20.24 2.45 9.89
C ALA A 54 -21.30 1.38 9.56
N LYS A 55 -21.02 0.49 8.61
CA LYS A 55 -21.86 -0.68 8.30
C LYS A 55 -21.96 -1.61 9.52
N LYS A 56 -20.85 -1.92 10.18
CA LYS A 56 -20.80 -2.74 11.40
C LYS A 56 -21.67 -2.15 12.54
N LEU A 57 -21.75 -0.82 12.62
CA LEU A 57 -22.59 -0.09 13.57
C LEU A 57 -24.07 0.06 13.14
N GLY A 58 -24.46 -0.40 11.95
CA GLY A 58 -25.81 -0.20 11.41
C GLY A 58 -26.12 1.24 10.97
N ILE A 59 -25.12 2.11 10.87
CA ILE A 59 -25.26 3.52 10.44
C ILE A 59 -25.24 3.58 8.91
N PHE A 60 -26.22 2.93 8.28
CA PHE A 60 -26.19 2.65 6.84
C PHE A 60 -26.21 3.89 5.95
N GLU A 61 -26.82 4.99 6.37
CA GLU A 61 -26.84 6.23 5.58
C GLU A 61 -25.42 6.78 5.44
N TYR A 62 -24.70 6.92 6.56
CA TYR A 62 -23.31 7.36 6.56
C TYR A 62 -22.41 6.39 5.78
N ALA A 63 -22.59 5.08 5.95
CA ALA A 63 -21.85 4.07 5.20
C ALA A 63 -22.10 4.20 3.68
N TYR A 64 -23.35 4.43 3.28
CA TYR A 64 -23.72 4.58 1.87
C TYR A 64 -23.17 5.87 1.26
N ASP A 65 -23.05 6.96 2.04
CA ASP A 65 -22.37 8.17 1.59
C ASP A 65 -20.89 7.94 1.29
N LYS A 66 -20.20 7.14 2.12
CA LYS A 66 -18.80 6.75 1.90
C LYS A 66 -18.65 5.81 0.70
N TYR A 67 -19.55 4.84 0.55
CA TYR A 67 -19.66 4.02 -0.65
C TYR A 67 -19.83 4.88 -1.91
N SER A 68 -20.75 5.85 -1.89
CA SER A 68 -21.02 6.74 -3.01
C SER A 68 -19.79 7.58 -3.37
N ALA A 69 -19.08 8.11 -2.38
CA ALA A 69 -17.83 8.84 -2.59
C ALA A 69 -16.77 7.96 -3.29
N LEU A 70 -16.57 6.74 -2.81
CA LEU A 70 -15.66 5.77 -3.43
C LEU A 70 -16.09 5.39 -4.85
N LYS A 71 -17.38 5.18 -5.08
CA LYS A 71 -17.91 4.87 -6.41
C LYS A 71 -17.67 6.02 -7.39
N CYS A 72 -17.77 7.26 -6.92
CA CYS A 72 -17.44 8.46 -7.69
C CYS A 72 -15.95 8.66 -7.96
N LEU A 73 -15.09 8.08 -7.12
CA LEU A 73 -13.66 7.93 -7.41
C LEU A 73 -13.37 6.71 -8.29
N GLN A 74 -14.39 6.03 -8.81
CA GLN A 74 -14.27 4.82 -9.65
C GLN A 74 -13.61 3.64 -8.92
N TYR A 75 -13.79 3.53 -7.59
CA TYR A 75 -13.35 2.35 -6.85
C TYR A 75 -14.01 1.08 -7.43
N PRO A 76 -13.24 0.01 -7.72
CA PRO A 76 -13.70 -1.18 -8.44
C PRO A 76 -14.51 -2.14 -7.55
N PHE A 77 -15.67 -1.70 -7.06
CA PHE A 77 -16.60 -2.57 -6.36
C PHE A 77 -17.14 -3.68 -7.25
N THR A 78 -17.42 -4.85 -6.67
CA THR A 78 -18.14 -5.93 -7.36
C THR A 78 -19.55 -5.48 -7.76
N ALA A 79 -20.08 -6.02 -8.86
CA ALA A 79 -21.38 -5.60 -9.40
C ALA A 79 -22.55 -5.71 -8.40
N ASN A 80 -22.50 -6.69 -7.50
CA ASN A 80 -23.53 -6.94 -6.48
C ASN A 80 -23.20 -6.32 -5.11
N PHE A 81 -22.18 -5.45 -5.01
CA PHE A 81 -21.70 -4.92 -3.73
C PHE A 81 -22.83 -4.28 -2.89
N VAL A 82 -23.64 -3.40 -3.48
CA VAL A 82 -24.74 -2.72 -2.76
C VAL A 82 -25.77 -3.71 -2.26
N LYS A 83 -26.21 -4.63 -3.13
CA LYS A 83 -27.21 -5.66 -2.80
C LYS A 83 -26.75 -6.53 -1.62
N ASN A 84 -25.45 -6.83 -1.55
CA ASN A 84 -24.89 -7.73 -0.54
C ASN A 84 -24.53 -7.03 0.77
N ASN A 85 -24.36 -5.70 0.76
CA ASN A 85 -23.82 -4.96 1.91
C ASN A 85 -24.78 -3.91 2.51
N PHE A 86 -25.87 -3.57 1.81
CA PHE A 86 -26.81 -2.53 2.24
C PHE A 86 -28.26 -3.01 2.20
N PRO A 87 -29.15 -2.45 3.05
CA PRO A 87 -30.58 -2.69 2.98
C PRO A 87 -31.16 -2.40 1.58
N LYS A 88 -32.21 -3.13 1.19
CA LYS A 88 -32.83 -3.05 -0.15
C LYS A 88 -33.16 -1.62 -0.62
N LYS A 89 -33.50 -0.71 0.30
CA LYS A 89 -33.81 0.70 -0.02
C LYS A 89 -32.66 1.45 -0.72
N TYR A 90 -31.41 1.04 -0.50
CA TYR A 90 -30.24 1.66 -1.12
C TYR A 90 -29.98 1.17 -2.56
N GLY A 91 -30.49 0.00 -2.95
CA GLY A 91 -30.22 -0.61 -4.26
C GLY A 91 -30.75 0.17 -5.48
N LYS A 92 -31.65 1.13 -5.26
CA LYS A 92 -32.21 2.00 -6.32
C LYS A 92 -31.63 3.43 -6.28
N ARG A 93 -30.82 3.76 -5.29
CA ARG A 93 -30.24 5.10 -5.15
C ARG A 93 -29.13 5.26 -6.18
N LYS A 94 -29.18 6.36 -6.92
CA LYS A 94 -28.10 6.74 -7.84
C LYS A 94 -27.08 7.59 -7.11
N GLU A 95 -25.80 7.32 -7.35
CA GLU A 95 -24.70 8.11 -6.82
C GLU A 95 -24.66 9.49 -7.50
N LYS A 96 -24.44 10.54 -6.73
CA LYS A 96 -24.29 11.91 -7.24
C LYS A 96 -22.81 12.30 -7.18
N CYS A 97 -22.11 12.07 -8.27
CA CYS A 97 -20.69 12.36 -8.35
C CYS A 97 -20.43 13.84 -8.61
N LYS A 98 -19.68 14.47 -7.71
CA LYS A 98 -19.23 15.86 -7.82
C LYS A 98 -17.81 16.00 -8.33
N ASN A 99 -17.04 14.92 -8.30
CA ASN A 99 -15.64 14.93 -8.73
C ASN A 99 -15.58 14.96 -10.26
N ASN A 100 -14.75 15.84 -10.80
CA ASN A 100 -14.44 15.88 -12.22
C ASN A 100 -13.04 15.28 -12.44
N LEU A 101 -12.99 14.03 -12.90
CA LEU A 101 -11.73 13.33 -13.13
C LEU A 101 -11.11 13.79 -14.46
N ASP A 102 -9.81 14.07 -14.45
CA ASP A 102 -9.05 14.35 -15.67
C ASP A 102 -8.75 13.04 -16.41
N ILE A 103 -9.72 12.60 -17.21
CA ILE A 103 -9.63 11.39 -18.03
C ILE A 103 -8.47 11.46 -19.02
N THR A 104 -8.12 12.66 -19.50
CA THR A 104 -6.99 12.84 -20.41
C THR A 104 -5.68 12.59 -19.70
N TYR A 105 -5.48 13.18 -18.52
CA TYR A 105 -4.27 12.95 -17.73
C TYR A 105 -4.16 11.48 -17.32
N LYS A 106 -5.27 10.88 -16.87
CA LYS A 106 -5.32 9.46 -16.56
C LYS A 106 -4.86 8.59 -17.74
N LYS A 107 -5.38 8.83 -18.95
CA LYS A 107 -4.99 8.07 -20.16
C LYS A 107 -3.50 8.22 -20.48
N GLN A 108 -2.92 9.40 -20.27
CA GLN A 108 -1.48 9.61 -20.45
C GLN A 108 -0.66 8.76 -19.46
N LEU A 109 -1.07 8.73 -18.19
CA LEU A 109 -0.41 7.91 -17.16
C LEU A 109 -0.54 6.41 -17.44
N ASP A 110 -1.74 5.94 -17.81
CA ASP A 110 -1.96 4.53 -18.18
C ASP A 110 -1.12 4.15 -19.41
N SER A 111 -1.01 5.03 -20.41
CA SER A 111 -0.20 4.77 -21.61
C SER A 111 1.30 4.69 -21.29
N LEU A 112 1.80 5.54 -20.39
CA LEU A 112 3.18 5.45 -19.92
C LEU A 112 3.44 4.16 -19.14
N PHE A 113 2.47 3.72 -18.34
CA PHE A 113 2.56 2.45 -17.62
C PHE A 113 2.61 1.26 -18.58
N GLU A 114 1.77 1.21 -19.60
CA GLU A 114 1.82 0.12 -20.58
C GLU A 114 3.17 0.06 -21.31
N LEU A 115 3.76 1.22 -21.64
CA LEU A 115 5.10 1.29 -22.23
C LEU A 115 6.20 0.78 -21.28
N ASP A 116 6.12 1.16 -20.00
CA ASP A 116 7.05 0.70 -18.94
C ASP A 116 7.01 -0.82 -18.75
N GLN A 117 5.83 -1.43 -18.89
CA GLN A 117 5.63 -2.86 -18.72
C GLN A 117 5.84 -3.70 -19.99
N TYR A 118 5.79 -3.08 -21.18
CA TYR A 118 5.77 -3.80 -22.45
C TYR A 118 6.93 -4.80 -22.60
N TYR A 119 8.17 -4.34 -22.48
CA TYR A 119 9.34 -5.21 -22.62
C TYR A 119 9.55 -6.17 -21.45
N ARG A 120 9.01 -5.85 -20.26
CA ARG A 120 9.03 -6.76 -19.10
C ARG A 120 8.13 -7.96 -19.34
N LYS A 121 6.95 -7.75 -19.93
CA LYS A 121 6.05 -8.85 -20.34
C LYS A 121 6.71 -9.74 -21.41
N LEU A 122 7.42 -9.13 -22.38
CA LEU A 122 8.16 -9.87 -23.42
C LEU A 122 9.44 -10.56 -22.93
N ALA A 123 9.91 -10.27 -21.72
CA ALA A 123 11.09 -10.89 -21.15
C ALA A 123 10.83 -12.29 -20.57
N GLU A 124 9.56 -12.73 -20.51
CA GLU A 124 9.15 -14.08 -20.10
C GLU A 124 9.76 -14.54 -18.76
N GLY A 125 9.90 -13.59 -17.82
CA GLY A 125 10.44 -13.84 -16.49
C GLY A 125 11.96 -13.71 -16.35
N ASN A 126 12.70 -13.55 -17.46
CA ASN A 126 14.13 -13.19 -17.43
C ASN A 126 14.37 -11.81 -18.01
N LEU A 127 14.36 -10.79 -17.16
CA LEU A 127 14.54 -9.38 -17.53
C LEU A 127 15.85 -9.11 -18.29
N MET A 128 16.87 -9.97 -18.15
CA MET A 128 18.13 -9.82 -18.86
C MET A 128 17.96 -9.97 -20.39
N ASN A 129 16.98 -10.77 -20.85
CA ASN A 129 16.70 -10.99 -22.27
C ASN A 129 16.29 -9.71 -23.01
N LYS A 130 15.73 -8.73 -22.28
CA LYS A 130 15.26 -7.44 -22.81
C LYS A 130 15.89 -6.26 -22.08
N LYS A 131 17.08 -6.44 -21.49
CA LYS A 131 17.71 -5.45 -20.62
C LYS A 131 17.89 -4.09 -21.32
N LYS A 132 18.31 -4.09 -22.58
CA LYS A 132 18.55 -2.86 -23.35
C LYS A 132 17.24 -2.09 -23.55
N GLU A 133 16.21 -2.78 -24.04
CA GLU A 133 14.90 -2.21 -24.32
C GLU A 133 14.19 -1.77 -23.04
N ILE A 134 14.34 -2.52 -21.95
CA ILE A 134 13.86 -2.13 -20.61
C ILE A 134 14.57 -0.85 -20.15
N THR A 135 15.90 -0.78 -20.27
CA THR A 135 16.66 0.40 -19.83
C THR A 135 16.26 1.65 -20.61
N GLU A 136 16.06 1.51 -21.92
CA GLU A 136 15.60 2.59 -22.79
C GLU A 136 14.16 3.02 -22.45
N SER A 137 13.25 2.05 -22.32
CA SER A 137 11.85 2.32 -21.94
C SER A 137 11.77 3.02 -20.59
N ASP A 138 12.46 2.53 -19.56
CA ASP A 138 12.48 3.12 -18.21
C ASP A 138 12.98 4.58 -18.23
N SER A 139 13.96 4.89 -19.09
CA SER A 139 14.46 6.25 -19.27
C SER A 139 13.40 7.16 -19.89
N ILE A 140 12.69 6.68 -20.92
CA ILE A 140 11.64 7.44 -21.61
C ILE A 140 10.44 7.65 -20.68
N THR A 141 9.97 6.60 -20.02
CA THR A 141 8.76 6.66 -19.17
C THR A 141 8.99 7.49 -17.93
N SER A 142 10.12 7.36 -17.25
CA SER A 142 10.44 8.15 -16.05
C SER A 142 10.59 9.64 -16.35
N THR A 143 11.34 10.01 -17.40
CA THR A 143 11.51 11.42 -17.78
C THR A 143 10.22 12.05 -18.29
N THR A 144 9.39 11.29 -19.03
CA THR A 144 8.08 11.76 -19.48
C THR A 144 7.11 11.92 -18.32
N LEU A 145 7.11 10.98 -17.36
CA LEU A 145 6.31 11.08 -16.14
C LEU A 145 6.68 12.31 -15.32
N LEU A 146 7.98 12.59 -15.14
CA LEU A 146 8.43 13.79 -14.44
C LEU A 146 7.90 15.05 -15.11
N LYS A 147 8.04 15.18 -16.43
CA LYS A 147 7.51 16.32 -17.20
C LYS A 147 6.01 16.49 -17.04
N LEU A 148 5.25 15.39 -17.08
CA LEU A 148 3.80 15.44 -16.86
C LEU A 148 3.46 15.92 -15.45
N ILE A 149 4.17 15.44 -14.42
CA ILE A 149 3.98 15.87 -13.03
C ILE A 149 4.35 17.35 -12.87
N GLU A 150 5.41 17.82 -13.54
CA GLU A 150 5.79 19.24 -13.50
C GLU A 150 4.75 20.14 -14.19
N GLN A 151 4.13 19.66 -15.26
CA GLN A 151 3.12 20.41 -16.01
C GLN A 151 1.74 20.41 -15.33
N LYS A 152 1.32 19.28 -14.77
CA LYS A 152 -0.05 19.06 -14.27
C LYS A 152 -0.16 18.94 -12.75
N GLY A 153 0.96 18.83 -12.06
CA GLY A 153 1.03 18.45 -10.65
C GLY A 153 1.00 16.93 -10.46
N PHE A 154 1.38 16.48 -9.26
CA PHE A 154 1.29 15.06 -8.91
C PHE A 154 -0.18 14.64 -8.77
N PRO A 155 -0.63 13.58 -9.47
CA PRO A 155 -2.05 13.23 -9.49
C PRO A 155 -2.46 12.53 -8.20
N SER A 156 -3.63 12.89 -7.68
CA SER A 156 -4.33 12.20 -6.60
C SER A 156 -5.48 11.35 -7.12
N GLU A 157 -6.03 10.53 -6.23
CA GLU A 157 -7.25 9.75 -6.46
C GLU A 157 -8.44 10.61 -6.90
N TYR A 158 -8.49 11.88 -6.49
CA TYR A 158 -9.52 12.84 -6.90
C TYR A 158 -9.26 13.46 -8.28
N ASP A 159 -8.03 13.38 -8.78
CA ASP A 159 -7.68 13.90 -10.10
C ASP A 159 -7.89 12.81 -11.18
N ILE A 160 -7.51 11.56 -10.89
CA ILE A 160 -7.46 10.48 -11.90
C ILE A 160 -8.33 9.27 -11.59
N GLY A 161 -9.01 9.26 -10.44
CA GLY A 161 -9.82 8.13 -9.99
C GLY A 161 -8.99 6.93 -9.52
N LEU A 162 -9.67 5.81 -9.31
CA LEU A 162 -9.15 4.59 -8.68
C LEU A 162 -9.30 3.36 -9.57
N SER A 163 -9.64 3.53 -10.86
CA SER A 163 -9.86 2.38 -11.73
C SER A 163 -8.58 1.64 -12.12
N SER A 164 -7.40 2.27 -11.96
CA SER A 164 -6.07 1.71 -12.27
C SER A 164 -5.27 1.36 -11.01
N ILE A 165 -5.94 1.13 -9.87
CA ILE A 165 -5.25 0.75 -8.63
C ILE A 165 -5.00 -0.76 -8.57
N ASN A 166 -3.93 -1.15 -7.89
CA ASN A 166 -3.72 -2.52 -7.45
C ASN A 166 -4.41 -2.81 -6.10
N SER A 167 -4.25 -4.03 -5.59
CA SER A 167 -4.82 -4.47 -4.30
C SER A 167 -4.32 -3.69 -3.08
N SER A 168 -3.18 -3.00 -3.20
CA SER A 168 -2.60 -2.11 -2.17
C SER A 168 -2.99 -0.64 -2.37
N LEU A 169 -3.97 -0.36 -3.23
CA LEU A 169 -4.43 0.97 -3.62
C LEU A 169 -3.37 1.85 -4.29
N MET A 170 -2.25 1.28 -4.75
CA MET A 170 -1.25 2.02 -5.51
C MET A 170 -1.72 2.17 -6.96
N GLN A 171 -1.55 3.37 -7.52
CA GLN A 171 -1.80 3.62 -8.94
C GLN A 171 -0.74 2.93 -9.78
N ASN A 172 -1.11 2.38 -10.94
CA ASN A 172 -0.17 1.67 -11.83
C ASN A 172 1.08 2.49 -12.17
N PHE A 173 0.96 3.81 -12.40
CA PHE A 173 2.12 4.65 -12.74
C PHE A 173 3.16 4.75 -11.61
N TYR A 174 2.81 4.41 -10.37
CA TYR A 174 3.79 4.30 -9.28
C TYR A 174 4.85 3.23 -9.56
N LEU A 175 4.57 2.22 -10.40
CA LEU A 175 5.57 1.24 -10.81
C LEU A 175 6.70 1.86 -11.64
N ILE A 176 6.41 2.91 -12.43
CA ILE A 176 7.44 3.68 -13.14
C ILE A 176 8.39 4.33 -12.12
N ILE A 177 7.84 4.88 -11.03
CA ILE A 177 8.63 5.47 -9.93
C ILE A 177 9.42 4.41 -9.17
N TRP A 178 8.82 3.23 -8.95
CA TRP A 178 9.51 2.09 -8.34
C TRP A 178 10.70 1.65 -9.20
N HIS A 179 10.53 1.48 -10.51
CA HIS A 179 11.63 1.09 -11.40
C HIS A 179 12.80 2.08 -11.40
N GLN A 180 12.60 3.31 -10.91
CA GLN A 180 13.68 4.25 -10.63
C GLN A 180 14.33 4.05 -9.26
N MET A 181 14.24 2.87 -8.64
CA MET A 181 14.93 2.60 -7.38
C MET A 181 16.45 2.67 -7.54
N ALA A 182 17.15 3.19 -6.52
CA ALA A 182 18.60 3.46 -6.58
C ALA A 182 19.43 2.20 -6.86
N MET A 183 18.98 1.06 -6.33
CA MET A 183 19.67 -0.24 -6.43
C MET A 183 19.14 -1.13 -7.55
N ASN A 184 18.49 -0.57 -8.58
CA ASN A 184 17.97 -1.36 -9.69
C ASN A 184 19.12 -1.99 -10.50
N HIS A 185 19.14 -3.33 -10.59
CA HIS A 185 20.18 -4.09 -11.29
C HIS A 185 19.90 -4.26 -12.80
N VAL A 186 18.69 -3.96 -13.26
CA VAL A 186 18.27 -4.10 -14.66
C VAL A 186 18.52 -2.79 -15.42
N SER A 187 18.05 -1.67 -14.88
CA SER A 187 18.15 -0.34 -15.49
C SER A 187 18.68 0.67 -14.47
N THR A 188 19.50 1.61 -14.92
CA THR A 188 20.02 2.67 -14.04
C THR A 188 18.98 3.74 -13.78
N GLN A 189 18.93 4.26 -12.55
CA GLN A 189 18.07 5.38 -12.20
C GLN A 189 18.39 6.60 -13.09
N LYS A 190 17.34 7.18 -13.67
CA LYS A 190 17.36 8.41 -14.48
C LYS A 190 16.70 9.58 -13.77
N VAL A 191 15.68 9.30 -12.97
CA VAL A 191 14.94 10.31 -12.21
C VAL A 191 14.81 9.84 -10.77
N ASN A 192 15.19 10.69 -9.82
CA ASN A 192 14.85 10.49 -8.42
C ASN A 192 13.59 11.31 -8.08
N PHE A 193 12.49 10.64 -7.79
CA PHE A 193 11.19 11.30 -7.54
C PHE A 193 11.00 11.78 -6.09
N SER A 194 11.97 11.60 -5.19
CA SER A 194 11.80 11.85 -3.75
C SER A 194 11.29 13.25 -3.44
N GLN A 195 11.80 14.29 -4.11
CA GLN A 195 11.30 15.66 -3.91
C GLN A 195 9.83 15.79 -4.34
N LYS A 196 9.45 15.25 -5.50
CA LYS A 196 8.06 15.29 -6.00
C LYS A 196 7.11 14.50 -5.10
N LEU A 197 7.56 13.40 -4.51
CA LEU A 197 6.80 12.62 -3.54
C LEU A 197 6.58 13.41 -2.23
N ILE A 198 7.60 14.14 -1.75
CA ILE A 198 7.46 15.02 -0.57
C ILE A 198 6.49 16.18 -0.85
N GLU A 199 6.58 16.80 -2.03
CA GLU A 199 5.64 17.84 -2.47
C GLU A 199 4.20 17.29 -2.52
N ALA A 200 4.00 16.13 -3.16
CA ALA A 200 2.71 15.46 -3.26
C ALA A 200 2.13 15.14 -1.87
N LEU A 201 2.96 14.62 -0.96
CA LEU A 201 2.57 14.29 0.41
C LEU A 201 2.09 15.52 1.19
N ASN A 202 2.81 16.65 1.08
CA ASN A 202 2.43 17.90 1.75
C ASN A 202 1.12 18.50 1.20
N ASN A 203 0.79 18.17 -0.05
CA ASN A 203 -0.43 18.60 -0.73
C ASN A 203 -1.58 17.58 -0.60
N GLY A 204 -1.41 16.51 0.18
CA GLY A 204 -2.43 15.48 0.38
C GLY A 204 -2.75 14.69 -0.89
N LYS A 205 -1.80 14.58 -1.83
CA LYS A 205 -2.00 13.91 -3.12
C LYS A 205 -1.68 12.41 -3.10
N ILE A 206 -0.90 11.97 -2.11
CA ILE A 206 -0.45 10.59 -1.96
C ILE A 206 -0.52 10.18 -0.47
N LEU A 207 -0.84 8.92 -0.21
CA LEU A 207 -0.80 8.35 1.13
C LEU A 207 0.62 8.34 1.70
N PRO A 208 0.82 8.63 3.00
CA PRO A 208 2.14 8.60 3.64
C PRO A 208 2.90 7.29 3.40
N GLU A 209 2.20 6.16 3.43
CA GLU A 209 2.78 4.82 3.26
C GLU A 209 3.34 4.58 1.86
N HIS A 210 2.62 5.06 0.84
CA HIS A 210 3.07 4.96 -0.55
C HIS A 210 4.24 5.91 -0.80
N ALA A 211 4.15 7.14 -0.29
CA ALA A 211 5.21 8.14 -0.44
C ALA A 211 6.51 7.68 0.23
N SER A 212 6.46 7.22 1.49
CA SER A 212 7.65 6.79 2.22
C SER A 212 8.32 5.58 1.59
N PHE A 213 7.53 4.61 1.12
CA PHE A 213 8.03 3.44 0.41
C PHE A 213 8.77 3.83 -0.88
N LEU A 214 8.15 4.68 -1.70
CA LEU A 214 8.75 5.12 -2.96
C LEU A 214 9.99 6.01 -2.74
N ILE A 215 10.02 6.83 -1.67
CA ILE A 215 11.19 7.62 -1.28
C ILE A 215 12.35 6.71 -0.87
N ASP A 216 12.12 5.73 0.01
CA ASP A 216 13.16 4.80 0.44
C ASP A 216 13.74 4.02 -0.76
N LEU A 217 12.88 3.56 -1.68
CA LEU A 217 13.31 2.93 -2.92
C LEU A 217 14.17 3.86 -3.80
N ASN A 218 13.73 5.09 -4.03
CA ASN A 218 14.41 6.05 -4.91
C ASN A 218 15.75 6.50 -4.31
N ASN A 219 15.88 6.54 -2.99
CA ASN A 219 17.11 6.96 -2.32
C ASN A 219 18.03 5.79 -1.94
N GLY A 220 17.55 4.54 -2.01
CA GLY A 220 18.30 3.38 -1.53
C GLY A 220 18.44 3.39 0.01
N THR A 221 17.43 3.89 0.72
CA THR A 221 17.43 4.05 2.18
C THR A 221 16.41 3.14 2.85
N SER A 222 16.46 3.09 4.18
CA SER A 222 15.50 2.43 5.05
C SER A 222 15.01 3.39 6.15
N ASP A 223 14.81 4.66 5.79
CA ASP A 223 14.52 5.74 6.74
C ASP A 223 13.11 5.63 7.33
N PHE A 224 12.21 4.88 6.68
CA PHE A 224 10.82 4.71 7.10
C PHE A 224 10.43 3.27 7.37
N TRP A 225 11.27 2.28 7.05
CA TRP A 225 10.93 0.87 7.18
C TRP A 225 12.11 0.03 7.65
N LEU A 226 11.83 -0.96 8.50
CA LEU A 226 12.80 -1.97 8.93
C LEU A 226 12.23 -3.37 8.67
N ARG A 227 12.99 -4.19 7.95
CA ARG A 227 12.62 -5.59 7.65
C ARG A 227 12.30 -6.41 8.89
N HIS A 228 12.92 -6.10 10.03
CA HIS A 228 12.66 -6.74 11.33
C HIS A 228 11.21 -6.61 11.82
N PHE A 229 10.44 -5.63 11.30
CA PHE A 229 9.03 -5.38 11.63
C PHE A 229 8.09 -5.85 10.50
N THR A 230 8.54 -6.80 9.69
CA THR A 230 7.75 -7.43 8.63
C THR A 230 7.26 -8.80 9.07
N VAL A 231 6.04 -9.18 8.65
CA VAL A 231 5.54 -10.53 8.85
C VAL A 231 6.07 -11.40 7.72
N PHE A 232 6.62 -12.56 8.06
CA PHE A 232 7.17 -13.52 7.12
C PHE A 232 6.25 -14.74 7.00
N GLY A 233 6.08 -15.20 5.76
CA GLY A 233 5.52 -16.50 5.45
C GLY A 233 6.47 -17.29 4.55
N PHE A 234 6.32 -18.60 4.55
CA PHE A 234 7.16 -19.52 3.79
C PHE A 234 6.28 -20.36 2.88
N LEU A 235 6.66 -20.45 1.61
CA LEU A 235 6.09 -21.42 0.67
C LEU A 235 7.08 -22.57 0.52
N THR A 236 6.61 -23.78 0.76
CA THR A 236 7.42 -25.01 0.74
C THR A 236 6.76 -26.06 -0.14
N ASP A 237 7.55 -27.04 -0.55
CA ASP A 237 7.07 -28.19 -1.33
C ASP A 237 5.91 -28.90 -0.61
N ASN A 238 4.91 -29.33 -1.38
CA ASN A 238 3.76 -30.08 -0.90
C ASN A 238 3.93 -31.61 -1.00
N GLY A 239 5.06 -32.10 -1.52
CA GLY A 239 5.41 -33.51 -1.67
C GLY A 239 4.91 -34.18 -2.96
N THR A 240 4.37 -33.42 -3.91
CA THR A 240 3.80 -33.97 -5.17
C THR A 240 4.84 -34.33 -6.22
N GLY A 241 6.10 -33.93 -6.04
CA GLY A 241 7.18 -34.13 -7.03
C GLY A 241 7.20 -33.09 -8.16
N GLU A 242 6.20 -32.21 -8.23
CA GLU A 242 6.23 -31.00 -9.07
C GLU A 242 7.28 -30.02 -8.55
N SER A 243 7.87 -29.20 -9.43
CA SER A 243 8.80 -28.17 -8.98
C SER A 243 8.08 -27.16 -8.08
N ILE A 244 8.73 -26.68 -7.01
CA ILE A 244 8.15 -25.66 -6.13
C ILE A 244 7.74 -24.39 -6.91
N ARG A 245 8.42 -24.08 -8.02
CA ARG A 245 8.04 -22.97 -8.92
C ARG A 245 6.65 -23.17 -9.51
N ASP A 246 6.37 -24.37 -10.03
CA ASP A 246 5.08 -24.72 -10.60
C ASP A 246 4.00 -24.78 -9.52
N GLN A 247 4.34 -25.31 -8.34
CA GLN A 247 3.44 -25.34 -7.20
C GLN A 247 3.04 -23.92 -6.75
N ILE A 248 3.96 -22.96 -6.77
CA ILE A 248 3.66 -21.56 -6.45
C ILE A 248 2.74 -20.95 -7.51
N PHE A 249 3.05 -21.17 -8.79
CA PHE A 249 2.24 -20.65 -9.91
C PHE A 249 0.80 -21.19 -9.87
N ASN A 250 0.66 -22.47 -9.57
CA ASN A 250 -0.63 -23.16 -9.46
C ASN A 250 -1.29 -23.00 -8.07
N GLN A 251 -0.65 -22.29 -7.15
CA GLN A 251 -1.11 -22.08 -5.76
C GLN A 251 -1.34 -23.39 -4.98
N THR A 252 -0.57 -24.44 -5.27
CA THR A 252 -0.64 -25.75 -4.61
C THR A 252 0.46 -25.95 -3.57
N SER A 253 1.44 -25.04 -3.48
CA SER A 253 2.53 -25.11 -2.49
C SER A 253 2.02 -25.07 -1.05
N LYS A 254 2.70 -25.75 -0.13
CA LYS A 254 2.38 -25.68 1.29
C LYS A 254 2.75 -24.31 1.83
N LYS A 255 1.80 -23.65 2.50
CA LYS A 255 2.01 -22.35 3.15
C LYS A 255 2.25 -22.54 4.64
N ASP A 256 3.40 -22.07 5.12
CA ASP A 256 3.69 -21.99 6.55
C ASP A 256 3.83 -20.52 6.96
N CYS A 257 2.93 -20.09 7.82
CA CYS A 257 2.80 -18.72 8.28
C CYS A 257 2.35 -18.76 9.76
N CYS A 258 2.57 -17.73 10.57
CA CYS A 258 3.29 -16.50 10.24
C CYS A 258 4.39 -16.25 11.27
N TYR A 259 5.42 -15.52 10.86
CA TYR A 259 6.63 -15.31 11.65
C TYR A 259 7.01 -13.83 11.69
N ILE A 260 7.71 -13.39 12.73
CA ILE A 260 8.31 -12.06 12.82
C ILE A 260 9.70 -12.17 13.43
N HIS A 261 10.60 -11.23 13.14
CA HIS A 261 11.93 -11.23 13.73
C HIS A 261 11.85 -11.12 15.26
N ASN A 262 12.75 -11.80 15.98
CA ASN A 262 12.77 -11.81 17.45
C ASN A 262 12.89 -10.38 18.02
N TYR A 263 13.67 -9.51 17.38
CA TYR A 263 13.78 -8.07 17.65
C TYR A 263 12.46 -7.29 17.64
N TYR A 264 11.35 -7.87 17.22
CA TYR A 264 10.04 -7.28 17.51
C TYR A 264 9.80 -7.15 19.02
N LYS A 265 10.30 -8.11 19.83
CA LYS A 265 10.23 -8.10 21.29
C LYS A 265 11.30 -7.18 21.88
N SER A 266 10.88 -6.21 22.70
CA SER A 266 11.76 -5.20 23.30
C SER A 266 12.94 -5.79 24.06
N GLU A 267 12.71 -6.89 24.78
CA GLU A 267 13.70 -7.58 25.60
C GLU A 267 14.83 -8.26 24.82
N THR A 268 14.70 -8.39 23.49
CA THR A 268 15.71 -9.02 22.64
C THR A 268 16.57 -8.02 21.87
N ARG A 269 16.32 -6.72 22.03
CA ARG A 269 16.97 -5.64 21.26
C ARG A 269 18.17 -5.10 22.02
N ASP A 270 19.26 -4.85 21.32
CA ASP A 270 20.38 -4.09 21.86
C ASP A 270 20.16 -2.57 21.77
N THR A 271 21.05 -1.81 22.40
CA THR A 271 20.96 -0.34 22.47
C THR A 271 21.12 0.34 21.09
N GLU A 272 21.88 -0.26 20.17
CA GLU A 272 22.09 0.30 18.83
C GLU A 272 20.86 0.12 17.95
N PHE A 273 20.25 -1.07 18.03
CA PHE A 273 19.01 -1.36 17.34
C PHE A 273 17.85 -0.49 17.85
N GLU A 274 17.76 -0.27 19.17
CA GLU A 274 16.79 0.68 19.75
C GLU A 274 16.98 2.12 19.24
N LYS A 275 18.22 2.60 19.09
CA LYS A 275 18.48 3.92 18.47
C LYS A 275 18.00 3.95 17.02
N THR A 276 18.17 2.85 16.29
CA THR A 276 17.72 2.72 14.89
C THR A 276 16.19 2.76 14.80
N ILE A 277 15.48 2.01 15.65
CA ILE A 277 14.01 2.04 15.73
C ILE A 277 13.52 3.45 16.04
N ASN A 278 14.12 4.11 17.04
CA ASN A 278 13.74 5.46 17.42
C ASN A 278 13.97 6.47 16.29
N LYS A 279 15.09 6.37 15.55
CA LYS A 279 15.34 7.19 14.36
C LYS A 279 14.25 6.98 13.30
N VAL A 280 13.94 5.73 12.95
CA VAL A 280 12.93 5.39 11.94
C VAL A 280 11.54 5.85 12.39
N ASN A 281 11.12 5.56 13.63
CA ASN A 281 9.82 5.99 14.16
C ASN A 281 9.71 7.53 14.22
N ASN A 282 10.79 8.25 14.52
CA ASN A 282 10.80 9.72 14.45
C ASN A 282 10.61 10.23 13.02
N ASN A 283 11.22 9.58 12.02
CA ASN A 283 11.01 9.92 10.61
C ASN A 283 9.57 9.61 10.17
N ARG A 284 9.04 8.45 10.55
CA ARG A 284 7.65 8.02 10.29
C ARG A 284 6.65 9.02 10.86
N LYS A 285 6.82 9.42 12.12
CA LYS A 285 5.96 10.42 12.78
C LYS A 285 5.93 11.76 12.01
N LYS A 286 7.06 12.22 11.48
CA LYS A 286 7.13 13.45 10.66
C LYS A 286 6.29 13.37 9.38
N LEU A 287 5.95 12.17 8.90
CA LEU A 287 5.12 11.97 7.71
C LEU A 287 3.66 11.62 8.03
N GLY A 288 3.29 11.49 9.31
CA GLY A 288 1.97 11.01 9.71
C GLY A 288 1.81 9.49 9.64
N LEU A 289 2.92 8.74 9.57
CA LEU A 289 2.91 7.28 9.64
C LEU A 289 2.80 6.79 11.07
N SER A 290 2.11 5.66 11.26
CA SER A 290 2.12 4.87 12.50
C SER A 290 3.51 4.35 12.82
N SER A 291 3.77 3.92 14.06
CA SER A 291 5.06 3.31 14.39
C SER A 291 5.29 1.98 13.65
N LEU A 292 6.53 1.49 13.64
CA LEU A 292 6.85 0.16 13.14
C LEU A 292 6.07 -0.92 13.90
N GLU A 293 5.97 -0.81 15.22
CA GLU A 293 5.21 -1.71 16.07
C GLU A 293 3.70 -1.71 15.73
N GLU A 294 3.10 -0.54 15.53
CA GLU A 294 1.68 -0.45 15.11
C GLU A 294 1.46 -1.09 13.74
N THR A 295 2.41 -0.94 12.81
CA THR A 295 2.35 -1.56 11.47
C THR A 295 2.33 -3.08 11.56
N VAL A 296 3.09 -3.67 12.48
CA VAL A 296 3.04 -5.11 12.77
C VAL A 296 1.64 -5.49 13.25
N LYS A 297 1.07 -4.76 14.22
CA LYS A 297 -0.29 -5.06 14.73
C LYS A 297 -1.33 -5.05 13.62
N PHE A 298 -1.28 -4.08 12.71
CA PHE A 298 -2.16 -4.04 11.54
C PHE A 298 -1.95 -5.23 10.60
N SER A 299 -0.70 -5.64 10.38
CA SER A 299 -0.36 -6.80 9.55
C SER A 299 -0.88 -8.09 10.17
N VAL A 300 -0.68 -8.31 11.48
CA VAL A 300 -1.18 -9.47 12.21
C VAL A 300 -2.71 -9.52 12.21
N PHE A 301 -3.38 -8.39 12.47
CA PHE A 301 -4.84 -8.31 12.39
C PHE A 301 -5.34 -8.69 11.00
N SER A 302 -4.65 -8.23 9.95
CA SER A 302 -5.01 -8.51 8.55
C SER A 302 -4.89 -9.98 8.15
N LEU A 303 -4.15 -10.81 8.91
CA LEU A 303 -4.04 -12.25 8.64
C LEU A 303 -5.38 -12.96 8.78
N ASN A 304 -6.16 -12.55 9.77
CA ASN A 304 -7.45 -13.16 10.10
C ASN A 304 -8.64 -12.26 9.74
N ASN A 305 -8.39 -11.01 9.34
CA ASN A 305 -9.42 -10.06 8.96
C ASN A 305 -9.04 -9.29 7.68
N ASN A 306 -9.64 -9.70 6.56
CA ASN A 306 -9.38 -9.07 5.26
C ASN A 306 -10.42 -8.01 4.88
N ASP A 307 -11.34 -7.68 5.79
CA ASP A 307 -12.39 -6.72 5.49
C ASP A 307 -11.81 -5.32 5.35
N TYR A 308 -10.95 -4.90 6.28
CA TYR A 308 -10.34 -3.57 6.31
C TYR A 308 -9.06 -3.49 5.49
N ILE A 309 -8.73 -2.29 5.01
CA ILE A 309 -7.50 -1.98 4.28
C ILE A 309 -6.57 -1.21 5.21
N PHE A 310 -5.57 -1.90 5.76
CA PHE A 310 -4.57 -1.26 6.62
C PHE A 310 -3.28 -0.90 5.85
N PRO A 311 -2.48 0.05 6.38
CA PRO A 311 -1.12 0.32 5.94
C PRO A 311 -0.32 -0.97 5.73
N GLN A 312 0.36 -1.08 4.57
CA GLN A 312 1.39 -2.09 4.28
C GLN A 312 1.06 -3.50 4.79
N LYS A 313 0.21 -4.25 4.07
CA LYS A 313 0.08 -5.72 4.22
C LYS A 313 1.40 -6.39 3.80
N MET A 314 2.44 -6.25 4.60
CA MET A 314 3.75 -6.84 4.33
C MET A 314 3.79 -8.22 4.96
N ILE A 315 3.16 -9.18 4.28
CA ILE A 315 3.60 -10.56 4.40
C ILE A 315 4.65 -10.76 3.32
N GLU A 316 5.92 -10.76 3.70
CA GLU A 316 6.99 -11.17 2.82
C GLU A 316 6.95 -12.69 2.72
N MET A 317 6.57 -13.20 1.55
CA MET A 317 6.58 -14.64 1.29
C MET A 317 7.97 -15.02 0.77
N SER A 318 8.73 -15.75 1.61
CA SER A 318 9.97 -16.37 1.20
C SER A 318 9.71 -17.67 0.45
N PHE A 319 10.31 -17.78 -0.73
CA PHE A 319 10.37 -19.03 -1.47
C PHE A 319 11.58 -19.81 -1.00
N VAL A 320 11.36 -21.02 -0.48
CA VAL A 320 12.45 -21.81 0.07
C VAL A 320 12.44 -23.19 -0.56
N PHE A 321 13.61 -23.61 -1.04
CA PHE A 321 13.78 -24.80 -1.86
C PHE A 321 14.27 -26.00 -1.04
N THR A 322 14.83 -25.77 0.15
CA THR A 322 15.34 -26.83 1.03
C THR A 322 14.95 -26.62 2.50
N GLU A 323 14.84 -27.71 3.25
CA GLU A 323 14.56 -27.63 4.69
C GLU A 323 15.64 -26.88 5.49
N GLU A 324 16.90 -26.97 5.06
CA GLU A 324 18.02 -26.26 5.69
C GLU A 324 17.88 -24.75 5.55
N GLN A 325 17.53 -24.28 4.34
CA GLN A 325 17.25 -22.85 4.12
C GLN A 325 16.08 -22.37 4.98
N ILE A 326 15.04 -23.20 5.18
CA ILE A 326 13.91 -22.86 6.05
C ILE A 326 14.40 -22.70 7.49
N LYS A 327 15.20 -23.64 8.00
CA LYS A 327 15.75 -23.57 9.36
C LYS A 327 16.60 -22.32 9.55
N MET A 328 17.48 -22.01 8.60
CA MET A 328 18.33 -20.81 8.66
C MET A 328 17.50 -19.52 8.64
N GLN A 329 16.52 -19.40 7.73
CA GLN A 329 15.69 -18.20 7.63
C GLN A 329 14.75 -18.03 8.83
N LYS A 330 14.31 -19.13 9.45
CA LYS A 330 13.45 -19.10 10.65
C LYS A 330 14.22 -18.95 11.96
N ALA A 331 15.52 -19.21 12.00
CA ALA A 331 16.32 -19.13 13.22
C ALA A 331 16.17 -17.80 13.99
N PRO A 332 16.15 -16.61 13.34
CA PRO A 332 15.94 -15.36 14.06
C PRO A 332 14.46 -14.99 14.23
N LEU A 333 13.52 -15.84 13.83
CA LEU A 333 12.09 -15.52 13.79
C LEU A 333 11.32 -16.23 14.90
N ILE A 334 10.30 -15.56 15.41
CA ILE A 334 9.30 -16.10 16.33
C ILE A 334 7.98 -16.30 15.59
N LYS A 335 7.29 -17.41 15.87
CA LYS A 335 5.95 -17.66 15.33
C LYS A 335 4.95 -16.74 16.03
N ILE A 336 4.10 -16.08 15.25
CA ILE A 336 3.01 -15.25 15.78
C ILE A 336 1.72 -16.08 15.88
N PRO A 337 0.84 -15.77 16.86
CA PRO A 337 -0.39 -16.53 17.12
C PRO A 337 -1.38 -16.54 15.96
#